data_AF-A0A7J5EUT3-F1
#
_entry.id   AF-A0A7J5EUT3-F1
#
_cell.length_a   1.000
_cell.length_b   1.000
_cell.length_c   1.000
_cell.angle_alpha   90.00
_cell.angle_beta   90.00
_cell.angle_gamma   90.00
#
_symmetry.space_group_name_H-M   'P 1'
#
loop_
_entity.id
_entity.type
_entity.pdbx_description
1 polymer ?
#
loop_
_entity_poly.entity_id
_entity_poly.type
_entity_poly.pdbx_seq_one_letter_code
_entity_poly.pdbx_strand_id
1 'polypeptide(L)'
;MYRVATGVSVGDFVIDDDARAALGVARAPREQLLVHEGEDGLDIGLFVDAGVLANLATHDPSARLDHNNVSAFLYALEGVSHFVYAIVCAHAARAVSPLELELQAEVDKYVVCLLADGGAPTASPRWRRRLFEQFELEPDLDAEEPQDH
;
A
#
# COMPACT_ATOMS: atom_id res chain seq x y z
N MET A 1 -1.01 -24.26 3.41
CA MET A 1 -1.38 -22.89 3.02
C MET A 1 -1.86 -22.19 4.29
N TYR A 2 -1.07 -21.29 4.84
CA TYR A 2 -1.51 -20.47 5.98
C TYR A 2 -2.29 -19.29 5.41
N ARG A 3 -3.52 -19.08 5.88
CA ARG A 3 -4.30 -17.88 5.57
C ARG A 3 -3.97 -16.86 6.66
N VAL A 4 -3.50 -15.68 6.27
CA VAL A 4 -3.52 -14.53 7.17
C VAL A 4 -4.99 -14.16 7.32
N ALA A 5 -5.61 -14.62 8.41
CA ALA A 5 -6.98 -14.26 8.73
C ALA A 5 -6.93 -12.98 9.55
N THR A 6 -7.07 -11.83 8.89
CA THR A 6 -7.18 -10.52 9.53
C THR A 6 -8.42 -10.39 10.39
N GLY A 7 -9.43 -11.26 10.24
CA GLY A 7 -10.69 -11.18 10.98
C GLY A 7 -11.59 -10.00 10.59
N VAL A 8 -11.09 -9.11 9.73
CA VAL A 8 -11.75 -7.90 9.23
C VAL A 8 -11.56 -7.77 7.72
N SER A 9 -12.47 -7.04 7.07
CA SER A 9 -12.36 -6.71 5.65
C SER A 9 -11.68 -5.35 5.48
N VAL A 10 -10.67 -5.25 4.62
CA VAL A 10 -10.01 -3.97 4.32
C VAL A 10 -10.99 -2.90 3.84
N GLY A 11 -12.05 -3.29 3.13
CA GLY A 11 -13.07 -2.37 2.63
C GLY A 11 -13.83 -1.61 3.72
N ASP A 12 -13.87 -2.15 4.94
CA ASP A 12 -14.52 -1.49 6.09
C ASP A 12 -13.64 -0.37 6.69
N PHE A 13 -12.38 -0.29 6.27
CA PHE A 13 -11.37 0.65 6.76
C PHE A 13 -10.96 1.66 5.68
N VAL A 14 -11.51 1.55 4.47
CA VAL A 14 -11.22 2.52 3.40
C VAL A 14 -11.89 3.84 3.72
N ILE A 15 -11.11 4.93 3.72
CA ILE A 15 -11.60 6.29 3.95
C ILE A 15 -11.53 7.11 2.66
N ASP A 16 -12.44 8.06 2.53
CA ASP A 16 -12.47 9.01 1.41
C ASP A 16 -11.65 10.29 1.69
N ASP A 17 -11.61 11.17 0.70
CA ASP A 17 -10.91 12.45 0.79
C ASP A 17 -11.43 13.35 1.93
N ASP A 18 -12.75 13.36 2.17
CA ASP A 18 -13.38 14.18 3.20
C ASP A 18 -12.98 13.69 4.61
N ALA A 19 -13.04 12.37 4.84
CA ALA A 19 -12.59 11.75 6.07
C ALA A 19 -11.09 11.98 6.32
N ARG A 20 -10.25 11.86 5.28
CA ARG A 20 -8.82 12.16 5.40
C ARG A 20 -8.57 13.63 5.71
N ALA A 21 -9.27 14.55 5.05
CA ALA A 21 -9.11 15.98 5.28
C ALA A 21 -9.50 16.39 6.71
N ALA A 22 -10.52 15.75 7.28
CA ALA A 22 -10.94 15.97 8.66
C ALA A 22 -9.85 15.61 9.70
N LEU A 23 -8.93 14.71 9.34
CA LEU A 23 -7.80 14.32 10.20
C LEU A 23 -6.63 15.32 10.15
N GLY A 24 -6.67 16.32 9.25
CA GLY A 24 -5.67 17.40 9.21
C GLY A 24 -4.26 16.96 8.80
N VAL A 25 -4.14 15.84 8.08
CA VAL A 25 -2.86 15.28 7.66
C VAL A 25 -2.22 16.17 6.59
N ALA A 26 -1.01 16.67 6.87
CA ALA A 26 -0.32 17.62 5.98
C ALA A 26 0.18 16.98 4.68
N ARG A 27 0.55 15.69 4.71
CA ARG A 27 0.99 14.93 3.53
C ARG A 27 -0.22 14.34 2.81
N ALA A 28 -0.19 14.35 1.48
CA ALA A 28 -1.24 13.79 0.63
C ALA A 28 -0.67 12.80 -0.41
N PRO A 29 0.02 11.73 0.03
CA PRO A 29 0.43 10.68 -0.89
C PRO A 29 -0.79 10.02 -1.54
N ARG A 30 -0.58 9.36 -2.68
CA ARG A 30 -1.64 8.67 -3.42
C ARG A 30 -2.21 7.45 -2.70
N GLU A 31 -1.53 6.97 -1.68
CA GLU A 31 -2.00 5.96 -0.72
C GLU A 31 -1.46 6.34 0.66
N GLN A 32 -2.27 6.12 1.70
CA GLN A 32 -1.84 6.32 3.08
C GLN A 32 -2.58 5.41 4.06
N LEU A 33 -1.83 4.67 4.87
CA LEU A 33 -2.35 4.03 6.07
C LEU A 33 -2.24 4.97 7.27
N LEU A 34 -3.38 5.31 7.85
CA LEU A 34 -3.51 6.15 9.03
C LEU A 34 -3.80 5.26 10.23
N VAL A 35 -3.07 5.48 11.31
CA VAL A 35 -3.16 4.70 12.53
C VAL A 35 -3.22 5.65 13.72
N HIS A 36 -4.22 5.46 14.57
CA HIS A 36 -4.41 6.23 15.80
C HIS A 36 -4.67 5.27 16.95
N GLU A 37 -3.83 5.34 17.98
CA GLU A 37 -3.99 4.54 19.20
C GLU A 37 -4.71 5.38 20.25
N GLY A 38 -5.89 4.92 20.68
CA GLY A 38 -6.72 5.54 21.70
C GLY A 38 -6.92 4.63 22.92
N GLU A 39 -7.69 5.11 23.90
CA GLU A 39 -7.96 4.35 25.14
C GLU A 39 -8.72 3.03 24.89
N ASP A 40 -9.58 3.01 23.86
CA ASP A 40 -10.43 1.87 23.52
C ASP A 40 -9.80 0.90 22.48
N GLY A 41 -8.61 1.23 21.97
CA GLY A 41 -7.90 0.40 20.99
C GLY A 41 -7.27 1.18 19.84
N LEU A 42 -7.15 0.51 18.69
CA LEU A 42 -6.48 1.03 17.50
C LEU A 42 -7.51 1.40 16.43
N ASP A 43 -7.55 2.67 16.06
CA ASP A 43 -8.27 3.15 14.88
C ASP A 43 -7.34 3.07 13.66
N ILE A 44 -7.83 2.51 12.57
CA ILE A 44 -7.10 2.37 11.31
C ILE A 44 -7.96 2.96 10.19
N GLY A 45 -7.34 3.72 9.29
CA GLY A 45 -7.95 4.17 8.05
C GLY A 45 -7.00 3.98 6.88
N LEU A 46 -7.45 3.34 5.81
CA LEU A 46 -6.71 3.21 4.56
C LEU A 46 -7.25 4.21 3.54
N PHE A 47 -6.44 5.19 3.17
CA PHE A 47 -6.76 6.12 2.10
C PHE A 47 -6.09 5.66 0.81
N VAL A 48 -6.85 5.67 -0.29
CA VAL A 48 -6.33 5.53 -1.65
C VAL A 48 -6.94 6.64 -2.48
N ASP A 49 -6.10 7.40 -3.19
CA ASP A 49 -6.53 8.53 -4.01
C ASP A 49 -7.66 8.14 -4.98
N ALA A 50 -8.69 8.97 -5.07
CA ALA A 50 -9.85 8.70 -5.91
C ALA A 50 -9.47 8.53 -7.39
N GLY A 51 -8.43 9.22 -7.87
CA GLY A 51 -7.88 9.06 -9.21
C GLY A 51 -7.19 7.70 -9.41
N VAL A 52 -6.50 7.18 -8.40
CA VAL A 52 -5.96 5.81 -8.39
C VAL A 52 -7.09 4.79 -8.51
N LEU A 53 -8.14 4.89 -7.68
CA LEU A 53 -9.28 3.97 -7.72
C LEU A 53 -10.04 4.05 -9.06
N ALA A 54 -10.26 5.25 -9.58
CA ALA A 54 -10.91 5.46 -10.87
C ALA A 54 -10.08 4.88 -12.03
N ASN A 55 -8.74 5.00 -11.97
CA ASN A 55 -7.85 4.39 -12.96
C ASN A 55 -7.97 2.86 -12.95
N LEU A 56 -7.98 2.24 -11.76
CA LEU A 56 -8.14 0.78 -11.62
C LEU A 56 -9.51 0.29 -12.08
N ALA A 57 -10.58 1.07 -11.83
CA ALA A 57 -11.92 0.75 -12.32
C ALA A 57 -12.00 0.79 -13.87
N THR A 58 -11.24 1.70 -14.49
CA THR A 58 -11.18 1.84 -15.95
C THR A 58 -10.26 0.79 -16.60
N HIS A 59 -9.15 0.47 -15.94
CA HIS A 59 -8.09 -0.42 -16.43
C HIS A 59 -7.88 -1.56 -15.44
N ASP A 60 -8.77 -2.56 -15.48
CA ASP A 60 -8.78 -3.68 -14.54
C ASP A 60 -7.44 -4.47 -14.56
N PRO A 61 -6.67 -4.45 -13.45
CA PRO A 61 -5.38 -5.14 -13.36
C PRO A 61 -5.51 -6.67 -13.40
N SER A 62 -6.69 -7.22 -13.07
CA SER A 62 -6.94 -8.67 -13.14
C SER A 62 -7.11 -9.17 -14.58
N ALA A 63 -7.57 -8.31 -15.48
CA ALA A 63 -7.67 -8.60 -16.90
C ALA A 63 -6.30 -8.50 -17.57
N ARG A 64 -5.55 -7.43 -17.28
CA ARG A 64 -4.16 -7.25 -17.73
C ARG A 64 -3.45 -6.19 -16.89
N LEU A 65 -2.29 -6.54 -16.34
CA LEU A 65 -1.39 -5.59 -15.69
C LEU A 65 -0.44 -4.98 -16.74
N ASP A 66 -0.56 -3.68 -17.00
CA ASP A 66 0.23 -2.96 -18.00
C ASP A 66 0.54 -1.50 -17.59
N HIS A 67 1.17 -0.73 -18.48
CA HIS A 67 1.58 0.64 -18.19
C HIS A 67 0.44 1.61 -17.83
N ASN A 68 -0.81 1.31 -18.17
CA ASN A 68 -1.96 2.17 -17.87
C ASN A 68 -2.45 2.05 -16.42
N ASN A 69 -2.16 0.92 -15.76
CA ASN A 69 -2.67 0.61 -14.42
C ASN A 69 -1.59 0.20 -13.42
N VAL A 70 -0.37 -0.16 -13.86
CA VAL A 70 0.65 -0.71 -12.96
C VAL A 70 0.96 0.20 -11.78
N SER A 71 1.09 1.51 -11.99
CA SER A 71 1.37 2.44 -10.89
C SER A 71 0.20 2.52 -9.90
N ALA A 72 -1.03 2.69 -10.41
CA ALA A 72 -2.25 2.71 -9.59
C ALA A 72 -2.41 1.41 -8.79
N PHE A 73 -2.09 0.28 -9.42
CA PHE A 73 -2.16 -1.04 -8.80
C PHE A 73 -1.14 -1.20 -7.69
N LEU A 74 0.10 -0.74 -7.89
CA LEU A 74 1.15 -0.79 -6.87
C LEU A 74 0.81 0.05 -5.64
N TYR A 75 0.21 1.24 -5.81
CA TYR A 75 -0.28 2.04 -4.67
C TYR A 75 -1.35 1.28 -3.88
N ALA A 76 -2.39 0.78 -4.54
CA ALA A 76 -3.45 0.04 -3.85
C ALA A 76 -2.93 -1.23 -3.17
N LEU A 77 -1.99 -1.94 -3.81
CA LEU A 77 -1.37 -3.15 -3.26
C LEU A 77 -0.52 -2.85 -2.03
N GLU A 78 0.26 -1.76 -2.05
CA GLU A 78 1.03 -1.28 -0.89
C GLU A 78 0.12 -1.02 0.30
N GLY A 79 -0.93 -0.22 0.12
CA GLY A 79 -1.85 0.09 1.22
C GLY A 79 -2.57 -1.12 1.80
N VAL A 80 -3.00 -2.06 0.95
CA VAL A 80 -3.58 -3.33 1.43
C VAL A 80 -2.55 -4.17 2.18
N SER A 81 -1.30 -4.21 1.71
CA SER A 81 -0.20 -4.92 2.37
C SER A 81 0.08 -4.33 3.76
N HIS A 82 0.23 -3.01 3.83
CA HIS A 82 0.40 -2.27 5.08
C HIS A 82 -0.75 -2.50 6.06
N PHE A 83 -1.99 -2.43 5.57
CA PHE A 83 -3.19 -2.72 6.37
C PHE A 83 -3.15 -4.12 6.97
N VAL A 84 -2.87 -5.14 6.15
CA VAL A 84 -2.83 -6.54 6.61
C VAL A 84 -1.75 -6.72 7.69
N TYR A 85 -0.55 -6.16 7.49
CA TYR A 85 0.51 -6.22 8.48
C TYR A 85 0.14 -5.50 9.79
N ALA A 86 -0.45 -4.31 9.71
CA ALA A 86 -0.88 -3.55 10.88
C ALA A 86 -1.91 -4.32 11.72
N ILE A 87 -2.91 -4.92 11.08
CA ILE A 87 -3.92 -5.75 11.77
C ILE A 87 -3.28 -6.98 12.42
N VAL A 88 -2.34 -7.64 11.74
CA VAL A 88 -1.62 -8.79 12.30
C VAL A 88 -0.81 -8.38 13.54
N CYS A 89 -0.12 -7.24 13.50
CA CYS A 89 0.59 -6.71 14.66
C CYS A 89 -0.36 -6.36 15.81
N ALA A 90 -1.49 -5.70 15.53
CA ALA A 90 -2.50 -5.36 16.53
C ALA A 90 -3.06 -6.62 17.22
N HIS A 91 -3.43 -7.65 16.45
CA HIS A 91 -3.89 -8.93 16.99
C HIS A 91 -2.84 -9.65 17.84
N ALA A 92 -1.57 -9.49 17.49
CA ALA A 92 -0.45 -10.07 18.23
C ALA A 92 0.05 -9.18 19.38
N ALA A 93 -0.60 -8.03 19.64
CA ALA A 93 -0.16 -7.00 20.59
C ALA A 93 1.32 -6.61 20.40
N ARG A 94 1.74 -6.46 19.13
CA ARG A 94 3.08 -6.01 18.74
C ARG A 94 3.02 -4.62 18.13
N ALA A 95 4.11 -3.87 18.32
CA ALA A 95 4.32 -2.63 17.57
C ALA A 95 4.53 -2.92 16.08
N VAL A 96 4.05 -1.99 15.23
CA VAL A 96 4.35 -1.97 13.80
C VAL A 96 5.80 -1.52 13.62
N SER A 97 6.60 -2.31 12.91
CA SER A 97 7.95 -1.92 12.51
C SER A 97 7.89 -1.29 11.12
N PRO A 98 8.31 -0.01 10.93
CA PRO A 98 8.32 0.63 9.61
C PRO A 98 9.15 -0.16 8.59
N LEU A 99 10.28 -0.73 9.03
CA LEU A 99 11.12 -1.54 8.15
C LEU A 99 10.43 -2.84 7.71
N GLU A 100 9.74 -3.53 8.63
CA GLU A 100 9.02 -4.77 8.29
C GLU A 100 7.82 -4.47 7.40
N LEU A 101 7.14 -3.35 7.64
CA LEU A 101 6.00 -2.85 6.88
C LEU A 101 6.38 -2.66 5.41
N GLU A 102 7.40 -1.84 5.15
CA GLU A 102 7.88 -1.55 3.79
C GLU A 102 8.47 -2.79 3.11
N LEU A 103 9.26 -3.59 3.85
CA LEU A 103 9.84 -4.82 3.29
C LEU A 103 8.76 -5.80 2.84
N GLN A 104 7.68 -5.94 3.62
CA GLN A 104 6.58 -6.83 3.29
C GLN A 104 5.78 -6.30 2.09
N ALA A 105 5.53 -4.99 2.00
CA ALA A 105 4.94 -4.38 0.82
C ALA A 105 5.77 -4.60 -0.45
N GLU A 106 7.09 -4.45 -0.38
CA GLU A 106 7.96 -4.69 -1.53
C GLU A 106 7.98 -6.16 -1.99
N VAL A 107 7.96 -7.10 -1.05
CA VAL A 107 7.84 -8.53 -1.35
C VAL A 107 6.49 -8.84 -2.01
N ASP A 108 5.40 -8.29 -1.47
CA ASP A 108 4.05 -8.48 -2.01
C ASP A 108 3.91 -7.90 -3.42
N LYS A 109 4.37 -6.67 -3.65
CA LYS A 109 4.42 -6.05 -4.99
C LYS A 109 5.12 -6.95 -5.99
N TYR A 110 6.31 -7.44 -5.65
CA TYR A 110 7.09 -8.29 -6.54
C TYR A 110 6.38 -9.63 -6.83
N VAL A 111 5.89 -10.32 -5.80
CA VAL A 111 5.25 -11.64 -5.97
C VAL A 111 3.94 -11.52 -6.73
N VAL A 112 3.09 -10.55 -6.39
CA VAL A 112 1.80 -10.35 -7.05
C VAL A 112 2.00 -9.95 -8.51
N CYS A 113 2.93 -9.04 -8.82
CA CYS A 113 3.21 -8.67 -10.20
C CYS A 113 3.80 -9.84 -11.02
N LEU A 114 4.66 -10.66 -10.40
CA LEU A 114 5.21 -11.86 -11.05
C LEU A 114 4.12 -12.88 -11.37
N LEU A 115 3.16 -13.07 -10.47
CA LEU A 115 2.02 -13.99 -10.66
C LEU A 115 1.02 -13.44 -11.69
N ALA A 116 0.74 -12.13 -11.66
CA ALA A 116 -0.14 -11.47 -12.63
C ALA A 116 0.42 -11.52 -14.06
N ASP A 117 1.75 -11.54 -14.22
CA ASP A 117 2.44 -11.62 -15.51
C ASP A 117 2.56 -13.06 -16.05
N GLY A 118 1.88 -14.03 -15.43
CA GLY A 118 1.75 -15.40 -15.95
C GLY A 118 3.06 -16.21 -15.99
N GLY A 119 4.10 -15.79 -15.27
CA GLY A 119 5.35 -16.54 -15.11
C GLY A 119 6.22 -16.61 -16.37
N ALA A 120 6.17 -15.61 -17.26
CA ALA A 120 7.09 -15.54 -18.40
C ALA A 120 8.57 -15.62 -17.93
N PRO A 121 9.48 -16.27 -18.68
CA PRO A 121 10.89 -16.42 -18.27
C PRO A 121 11.59 -15.09 -17.96
N THR A 122 11.13 -13.99 -18.55
CA THR A 122 11.67 -12.64 -18.39
C THR A 122 10.91 -11.80 -17.36
N ALA A 123 9.80 -12.29 -16.79
CA ALA A 123 8.95 -11.57 -15.85
C ALA A 123 9.73 -11.14 -14.60
N SER A 124 10.48 -12.08 -14.02
CA SER A 124 11.23 -11.84 -12.79
C SER A 124 12.31 -10.75 -12.94
N PRO A 125 13.23 -10.80 -13.94
CA PRO A 125 14.15 -9.69 -14.19
C PRO A 125 13.45 -8.36 -14.50
N ARG A 126 12.34 -8.38 -15.25
CA ARG A 126 11.59 -7.17 -15.60
C ARG A 126 11.02 -6.48 -14.36
N TRP A 127 10.36 -7.23 -13.48
CA TRP A 127 9.75 -6.69 -12.27
C TRP A 127 10.77 -6.25 -11.23
N ARG A 128 11.89 -6.97 -11.07
CA ARG A 128 12.98 -6.47 -10.20
C ARG A 128 13.51 -5.13 -10.67
N ARG A 129 13.77 -4.98 -11.97
CA ARG A 129 14.23 -3.72 -12.54
C ARG A 129 13.20 -2.60 -12.35
N ARG A 130 11.92 -2.89 -12.62
CA ARG A 130 10.86 -1.88 -12.52
C ARG A 130 10.61 -1.41 -11.08
N LEU A 131 10.62 -2.33 -10.12
CA LEU A 131 10.29 -2.04 -8.72
C LEU A 131 11.49 -1.51 -7.92
N PHE A 132 12.69 -2.05 -8.14
CA PHE A 132 13.84 -1.81 -7.26
C PHE A 132 14.96 -0.98 -7.89
N GLU A 133 14.96 -0.81 -9.22
CA GLU A 133 16.01 -0.07 -9.94
C GLU A 133 15.48 1.20 -10.62
N GLN A 134 14.16 1.34 -10.77
CA GLN A 134 13.50 2.45 -11.46
C GLN A 134 12.49 3.14 -10.54
N PHE A 135 12.98 3.95 -9.61
CA PHE A 135 12.16 4.78 -8.75
C PHE A 135 12.26 6.26 -9.16
N GLU A 136 11.12 6.95 -9.06
CA GLU A 136 11.02 8.40 -9.07
C GLU A 136 10.50 8.78 -7.69
N LEU A 137 11.15 9.75 -7.03
CA LEU A 137 10.65 10.27 -5.76
C LEU A 137 9.37 11.07 -6.04
N GLU A 138 8.34 10.89 -5.22
CA GLU A 138 7.18 11.79 -5.28
C GLU A 138 7.61 13.23 -4.98
N PRO A 139 7.04 14.25 -5.65
CA PRO A 139 7.45 15.65 -5.49
C PRO A 139 7.39 16.16 -4.04
N ASP A 140 6.50 15.57 -3.24
CA ASP A 140 6.30 15.93 -1.83
C ASP A 140 7.36 15.30 -0.89
N LEU A 141 8.30 14.50 -1.41
CA LEU A 141 9.46 13.96 -0.70
C LEU A 141 10.70 14.87 -0.81
N ASP A 142 10.67 15.93 -1.64
CA ASP A 142 11.77 16.89 -1.79
C ASP A 142 11.89 17.86 -0.59
N ALA A 143 10.91 17.87 0.31
CA ALA A 143 11.03 18.54 1.60
C ALA A 143 11.76 17.60 2.57
N GLU A 144 13.04 17.86 2.81
CA GLU A 144 13.87 17.20 3.82
C GLU A 144 13.05 16.87 5.08
N GLU A 145 12.90 15.58 5.39
CA GLU A 145 12.50 15.17 6.73
C GLU A 145 13.51 15.80 7.71
N PRO A 146 13.07 16.61 8.69
CA PRO A 146 13.93 16.97 9.79
C PRO A 146 14.39 15.67 10.45
N GLN A 147 15.69 15.40 10.38
CA GLN A 147 16.33 14.37 11.18
C GLN A 147 16.21 14.78 12.65
N ASP A 148 15.10 14.41 13.28
CA ASP A 148 14.97 14.53 14.73
C ASP A 148 15.70 13.34 15.40
N HIS A 149 16.98 13.62 15.68
CA HIS A 149 17.89 13.08 16.70
C HIS A 149 18.09 11.56 16.88
#